data_AF-A0AAV4VJB5-F1
#
_entry.id   AF-A0AAV4VJB5-F1
#
_cell.length_a   1.000
_cell.length_b   1.000
_cell.length_c   1.000
_cell.angle_alpha   90.00
_cell.angle_beta   90.00
_cell.angle_gamma   90.00
#
_symmetry.space_group_name_H-M   'P 1'
#
loop_
_entity.id
_entity.type
_entity.pdbx_description
1 polymer ?
#
loop_
_entity_poly.entity_id
_entity_poly.type
_entity_poly.pdbx_seq_one_letter_code
_entity_poly.pdbx_strand_id
1 'polypeptide(L)'
;MVMWNDYRGGRCSMGDACANPDNAEDVFKMLLKNFERHYHSNRAPFGLFYHAAWFVTQHYRKGYMKFIDYINSKDDVYMVTNWQAIQWMRDPTPLSKIHSFKPWQCPKDPEKPGPCHHPKSCNLNYKGGSRSFKTCQPCPSVFPWTGRTGFDEMYAV
;
A
#
# COMPACT_ATOMS: atom_id res chain seq x y z
N MET A 1 1.91 12.98 -11.94
CA MET A 1 1.01 12.53 -10.86
C MET A 1 -0.08 13.57 -10.71
N VAL A 2 -1.36 13.19 -10.77
CA VAL A 2 -2.47 14.13 -10.55
C VAL A 2 -2.58 14.35 -9.04
N MET A 3 -2.33 15.58 -8.59
CA MET A 3 -2.43 15.92 -7.17
C MET A 3 -3.87 15.83 -6.70
N TRP A 4 -4.04 15.48 -5.43
CA TRP A 4 -5.31 15.51 -4.73
C TRP A 4 -5.77 16.95 -4.56
N ASN A 5 -7.09 17.15 -4.61
CA ASN A 5 -7.74 18.35 -4.11
C ASN A 5 -8.32 18.01 -2.74
N ASP A 6 -7.84 18.67 -1.69
CA ASP A 6 -8.32 18.43 -0.33
C ASP A 6 -9.72 19.02 -0.10
N TYR A 7 -10.25 18.84 1.11
CA TYR A 7 -11.56 19.32 1.51
C TYR A 7 -11.67 20.85 1.54
N ARG A 8 -10.55 21.57 1.70
CA ARG A 8 -10.45 23.03 1.76
C ARG A 8 -10.02 23.67 0.42
N GLY A 9 -9.86 22.87 -0.63
CA GLY A 9 -9.40 23.33 -1.95
C GLY A 9 -7.88 23.41 -2.12
N GLY A 10 -7.10 22.99 -1.11
CA GLY A 10 -5.65 22.82 -1.18
C GLY A 10 -5.24 21.62 -2.03
N ARG A 11 -3.93 21.51 -2.28
CA ARG A 11 -3.33 20.41 -3.05
C ARG A 11 -2.36 19.59 -2.21
N CYS A 12 -2.40 18.28 -2.38
CA CYS A 12 -1.61 17.32 -1.63
C CYS A 12 -1.23 16.12 -2.52
N SER A 13 -0.10 15.49 -2.21
CA SER A 13 0.39 14.30 -2.94
C SER A 13 -0.02 12.98 -2.27
N MET A 14 -0.20 12.99 -0.95
CA MET A 14 -0.64 11.85 -0.15
C MET A 14 -1.95 12.20 0.55
N GLY A 15 -2.86 11.24 0.70
CA GLY A 15 -4.20 11.51 1.24
C GLY A 15 -4.18 11.92 2.73
N ASP A 16 -3.18 11.46 3.48
CA ASP A 16 -2.93 11.83 4.87
C ASP A 16 -2.25 13.20 5.04
N ALA A 17 -1.63 13.73 3.99
CA ALA A 17 -1.08 15.09 3.96
C ALA A 17 -2.11 16.17 3.58
N CYS A 18 -3.32 15.77 3.16
CA CYS A 18 -4.41 16.67 2.84
C CYS A 18 -5.08 17.24 4.09
N ALA A 19 -5.74 18.41 3.97
CA ALA A 19 -6.73 18.82 4.96
C ALA A 19 -7.93 17.85 4.92
N ASN A 20 -7.98 16.95 5.90
CA ASN A 20 -8.98 15.89 5.99
C ASN A 20 -10.25 16.36 6.75
N PRO A 21 -11.46 15.97 6.32
CA PRO A 21 -12.71 16.28 7.02
C PRO A 21 -12.79 15.58 8.39
N ASP A 22 -13.59 16.12 9.32
CA ASP A 22 -13.73 15.63 10.70
C ASP A 22 -14.75 14.48 10.88
N ASN A 23 -15.40 14.04 9.80
CA ASN A 23 -16.40 13.00 9.81
C ASN A 23 -16.24 12.02 8.64
N ALA A 24 -16.76 10.80 8.82
CA ALA A 24 -16.54 9.71 7.87
C ALA A 24 -17.21 9.94 6.51
N GLU A 25 -18.33 10.66 6.48
CA GLU A 25 -19.08 10.89 5.25
C GLU A 25 -18.35 11.86 4.33
N ASP A 26 -17.81 12.93 4.90
CA ASP A 26 -17.05 13.90 4.10
C ASP A 26 -15.68 13.35 3.71
N VAL A 27 -15.06 12.48 4.53
CA VAL A 27 -13.87 11.71 4.11
C VAL A 27 -14.20 10.88 2.88
N PHE A 28 -15.31 10.13 2.89
CA PHE A 28 -15.77 9.36 1.73
C PHE A 28 -15.96 10.26 0.50
N LYS A 29 -16.67 11.39 0.64
CA LYS A 29 -16.89 12.34 -0.46
C LYS A 29 -15.58 12.92 -0.99
N MET A 30 -14.61 13.22 -0.13
CA MET A 30 -13.30 13.74 -0.55
C MET A 30 -12.52 12.70 -1.37
N LEU A 31 -12.53 11.44 -0.94
CA LEU A 31 -11.93 10.33 -1.69
C LEU A 31 -12.62 10.15 -3.04
N LEU A 32 -13.97 10.10 -3.03
CA LEU A 32 -14.79 9.94 -4.22
C LEU A 32 -14.56 11.08 -5.22
N LYS A 33 -14.56 12.33 -4.76
CA LYS A 33 -14.27 13.51 -5.60
C LYS A 33 -12.94 13.38 -6.33
N ASN A 34 -11.90 12.88 -5.66
CA ASN A 34 -10.59 12.71 -6.29
C ASN A 34 -10.54 11.50 -7.22
N PHE A 35 -11.20 10.40 -6.87
CA PHE A 35 -11.38 9.26 -7.77
C PHE A 35 -12.10 9.66 -9.06
N GLU A 36 -13.22 10.39 -8.96
CA GLU A 36 -14.04 10.77 -10.13
C GLU A 36 -13.28 11.67 -11.12
N ARG A 37 -12.31 12.47 -10.65
CA ARG A 37 -11.43 13.25 -11.53
C ARG A 37 -10.61 12.36 -12.45
N HIS A 38 -10.23 11.16 -12.01
CA HIS A 38 -9.53 10.18 -12.83
C HIS A 38 -10.53 9.34 -13.65
N TYR A 39 -11.61 8.90 -12.99
CA TYR A 39 -12.61 8.01 -13.57
C TYR A 39 -13.40 8.64 -14.73
N HIS A 40 -13.68 9.95 -14.68
CA HIS A 40 -14.38 10.66 -15.75
C HIS A 40 -13.46 11.40 -16.73
N SER A 41 -12.14 11.21 -16.62
CA SER A 41 -11.18 11.78 -17.58
C SER A 41 -10.38 10.67 -18.28
N ASN A 42 -9.06 10.79 -18.34
CA ASN A 42 -8.18 9.88 -19.08
C ASN A 42 -7.89 8.55 -18.34
N ARG A 43 -8.60 8.24 -17.24
CA ARG A 43 -8.42 7.02 -16.45
C ARG A 43 -6.98 6.80 -15.96
N ALA A 44 -6.19 7.86 -15.78
CA ALA A 44 -4.86 7.75 -15.20
C ALA A 44 -4.92 7.05 -13.83
N PRO A 45 -3.94 6.20 -13.45
CA PRO A 45 -3.97 5.50 -12.17
C PRO A 45 -4.19 6.44 -10.98
N PHE A 46 -5.16 6.11 -10.13
CA PHE A 46 -5.48 6.87 -8.92
C PHE A 46 -4.71 6.31 -7.71
N GLY A 47 -3.75 7.08 -7.21
CA GLY A 47 -2.86 6.65 -6.12
C GLY A 47 -3.43 6.95 -4.73
N LEU A 48 -3.57 5.90 -3.91
CA LEU A 48 -3.95 5.97 -2.49
C LEU A 48 -2.69 5.81 -1.61
N PHE A 49 -1.98 6.91 -1.35
CA PHE A 49 -0.76 6.91 -0.55
C PHE A 49 -1.04 7.41 0.89
N TYR A 50 -0.76 6.57 1.88
CA TYR A 50 -1.07 6.82 3.30
C TYR A 50 -0.05 6.18 4.23
N HIS A 51 0.16 6.79 5.39
CA HIS A 51 0.76 6.15 6.55
C HIS A 51 -0.30 5.44 7.40
N ALA A 52 0.06 4.28 7.97
CA ALA A 52 -0.85 3.47 8.79
C ALA A 52 -1.48 4.24 9.97
N ALA A 53 -0.74 5.20 10.54
CA ALA A 53 -1.19 6.04 11.64
C ALA A 53 -2.47 6.84 11.32
N TRP A 54 -2.69 7.22 10.05
CA TRP A 54 -3.89 7.95 9.63
C TRP A 54 -5.16 7.13 9.88
N PHE A 55 -5.10 5.81 9.71
CA PHE A 55 -6.25 4.93 9.90
C PHE A 55 -6.59 4.62 11.37
N VAL A 56 -5.78 5.09 12.33
CA VAL A 56 -6.08 4.98 13.77
C VAL A 56 -7.30 5.85 14.11
N THR A 57 -7.46 6.99 13.43
CA THR A 57 -8.62 7.86 13.58
C THR A 57 -9.86 7.18 13.01
N GLN A 58 -10.86 6.92 13.86
CA GLN A 58 -12.00 6.06 13.53
C GLN A 58 -12.81 6.55 12.31
N HIS A 59 -13.05 7.87 12.20
CA HIS A 59 -13.83 8.41 11.10
C HIS A 59 -13.06 8.38 9.76
N TYR A 60 -11.74 8.57 9.78
CA TYR A 60 -10.88 8.37 8.61
C TYR A 60 -10.98 6.95 8.07
N ARG A 61 -10.81 5.95 8.96
CA ARG A 61 -10.95 4.54 8.60
C ARG A 61 -12.34 4.22 8.05
N LYS A 62 -13.41 4.68 8.71
CA LYS A 62 -14.80 4.42 8.25
C LYS A 62 -15.07 5.01 6.87
N GLY A 63 -14.68 6.28 6.64
CA GLY A 63 -14.86 6.93 5.35
C GLY A 63 -14.04 6.26 4.23
N TYR A 64 -12.82 5.85 4.55
CA TYR A 64 -11.97 5.08 3.64
C TYR A 64 -12.58 3.72 3.27
N MET A 65 -13.06 2.95 4.25
CA MET A 65 -13.69 1.65 3.96
C MET A 65 -14.94 1.80 3.09
N LYS A 66 -15.79 2.80 3.35
CA LYS A 66 -16.93 3.13 2.46
C LYS A 66 -16.48 3.40 1.03
N PHE A 67 -15.37 4.12 0.85
CA PHE A 67 -14.81 4.41 -0.47
C PHE A 67 -14.30 3.14 -1.16
N ILE A 68 -13.60 2.27 -0.43
CA ILE A 68 -13.14 0.98 -0.96
C ILE A 68 -14.32 0.11 -1.38
N ASP A 69 -15.37 0.00 -0.58
CA ASP A 69 -16.58 -0.75 -0.93
C ASP A 69 -17.26 -0.17 -2.17
N TYR A 70 -17.31 1.16 -2.30
CA TYR A 70 -17.87 1.83 -3.47
C TYR A 70 -17.09 1.50 -4.75
N ILE A 71 -15.75 1.65 -4.76
CA ILE A 71 -14.97 1.39 -5.97
C ILE A 71 -14.93 -0.10 -6.33
N ASN A 72 -14.96 -0.99 -5.34
CA ASN A 72 -15.01 -2.44 -5.57
C ASN A 72 -16.37 -2.92 -6.12
N SER A 73 -17.42 -2.09 -6.02
CA SER A 73 -18.71 -2.41 -6.64
C SER A 73 -18.77 -2.09 -8.14
N LYS A 74 -17.70 -1.50 -8.71
CA LYS A 74 -17.60 -1.19 -10.14
C LYS A 74 -16.83 -2.30 -10.88
N ASP A 75 -17.42 -2.84 -11.94
CA ASP A 75 -16.82 -3.93 -12.74
C ASP A 75 -15.56 -3.50 -13.54
N ASP A 76 -15.38 -2.19 -13.72
CA ASP A 76 -14.28 -1.59 -14.48
C ASP A 76 -13.19 -0.94 -13.61
N VAL A 77 -13.19 -1.20 -12.30
CA VAL A 77 -12.20 -0.68 -11.35
C VAL A 77 -11.44 -1.81 -10.65
N TYR A 78 -10.12 -1.70 -10.62
CA TYR A 78 -9.22 -2.72 -10.08
C TYR A 78 -8.26 -2.10 -9.07
N MET A 79 -8.25 -2.61 -7.84
CA MET A 79 -7.21 -2.30 -6.87
C MET A 79 -6.01 -3.19 -7.13
N VAL A 80 -4.91 -2.59 -7.57
CA VAL A 80 -3.69 -3.29 -7.98
C VAL A 80 -2.46 -2.73 -7.28
N THR A 81 -1.39 -3.52 -7.23
CA THR A 81 -0.08 -3.05 -6.80
C THR A 81 0.56 -2.12 -7.84
N ASN A 82 1.55 -1.32 -7.43
CA ASN A 82 2.33 -0.49 -8.36
C ASN A 82 3.02 -1.34 -9.46
N TRP A 83 3.49 -2.55 -9.11
CA TRP A 83 4.08 -3.47 -10.08
C TRP A 83 3.06 -3.91 -11.13
N GLN A 84 1.86 -4.31 -10.70
CA GLN A 84 0.76 -4.71 -11.60
C GLN A 84 0.32 -3.56 -12.52
N ALA A 85 0.28 -2.32 -12.02
CA ALA A 85 0.00 -1.15 -12.83
C ALA A 85 1.09 -0.94 -13.90
N ILE A 86 2.37 -1.12 -13.56
CA ILE A 86 3.48 -1.05 -14.53
C ILE A 86 3.37 -2.15 -15.59
N GLN A 87 3.00 -3.38 -15.21
CA GLN A 87 2.80 -4.45 -16.19
C GLN A 87 1.68 -4.11 -17.18
N TRP A 88 0.57 -3.53 -16.71
CA TRP A 88 -0.49 -3.06 -17.60
C TRP A 88 -0.04 -1.90 -18.50
N MET A 89 0.79 -0.97 -18.01
CA MET A 89 1.35 0.10 -18.85
C MET A 89 2.31 -0.42 -19.94
N ARG A 90 2.98 -1.55 -19.69
CA ARG A 90 3.85 -2.22 -20.67
C ARG A 90 3.08 -2.97 -21.74
N ASP A 91 1.94 -3.56 -21.36
CA ASP A 91 1.03 -4.28 -22.25
C ASP A 91 -0.43 -3.88 -21.98
N PRO A 92 -0.88 -2.72 -22.52
CA PRO A 92 -2.21 -2.19 -22.25
C PRO A 92 -3.30 -3.17 -22.68
N THR A 93 -3.95 -3.77 -21.68
CA THR A 93 -4.98 -4.79 -21.89
C THR A 93 -6.38 -4.16 -21.72
N PRO A 94 -7.29 -4.30 -22.70
CA PRO A 94 -8.65 -3.78 -22.59
C PRO A 94 -9.46 -4.55 -21.55
N LEU A 95 -10.50 -3.90 -21.00
CA LEU A 95 -11.39 -4.49 -19.99
C LEU A 95 -11.97 -5.85 -20.41
N SER A 96 -12.30 -6.03 -21.69
CA SER A 96 -12.83 -7.30 -22.22
C SER A 96 -11.88 -8.50 -22.07
N LYS A 97 -10.58 -8.25 -21.88
CA LYS A 97 -9.55 -9.29 -21.71
C LYS A 97 -8.89 -9.24 -20.33
N ILE A 98 -9.26 -8.30 -19.48
CA ILE A 98 -8.53 -8.01 -18.23
C ILE A 98 -8.56 -9.17 -17.24
N HIS A 99 -9.65 -9.95 -17.21
CA HIS A 99 -9.75 -11.16 -16.39
C HIS A 99 -8.76 -12.26 -16.80
N SER A 100 -8.24 -12.22 -18.03
CA SER A 100 -7.20 -13.13 -18.53
C SER A 100 -5.80 -12.54 -18.50
N PHE A 101 -5.66 -11.29 -18.01
CA PHE A 101 -4.37 -10.59 -17.96
C PHE A 101 -3.47 -11.24 -16.91
N LYS A 102 -2.48 -12.02 -17.39
CA LYS A 102 -1.59 -12.85 -16.55
C LYS A 102 -0.95 -12.08 -15.39
N PRO A 103 -0.42 -10.85 -15.56
CA PRO A 103 0.20 -10.13 -14.45
C PRO A 103 -0.74 -9.75 -13.30
N TRP A 104 -2.05 -9.68 -13.55
CA TRP A 104 -3.05 -9.41 -12.52
C TRP A 104 -3.63 -10.68 -11.90
N GLN A 105 -3.25 -11.86 -12.42
CA GLN A 105 -3.56 -13.11 -11.75
C GLN A 105 -2.74 -13.23 -10.47
N CYS A 106 -3.33 -13.81 -9.44
CA CYS A 106 -2.68 -14.09 -8.16
C CYS A 106 -2.42 -15.60 -8.03
N PRO A 107 -1.52 -16.21 -8.84
CA PRO A 107 -1.23 -17.62 -8.71
C PRO A 107 -0.58 -17.88 -7.34
N LYS A 108 -0.89 -19.05 -6.76
CA LYS A 108 -0.14 -19.54 -5.60
C LYS A 108 1.28 -19.84 -6.07
N ASP A 109 2.23 -19.12 -5.53
CA ASP A 109 3.65 -19.38 -5.70
C ASP A 109 4.08 -20.48 -4.72
N PRO A 110 4.48 -21.68 -5.19
CA PRO A 110 4.90 -22.77 -4.32
C PRO A 110 6.26 -22.52 -3.64
N GLU A 111 7.08 -21.62 -4.18
CA GLU A 111 8.39 -21.27 -3.61
C GLU A 111 8.27 -20.23 -2.51
N LYS A 112 7.17 -19.46 -2.51
CA LYS A 112 6.94 -18.43 -1.50
C LYS A 112 6.69 -19.09 -0.14
N PRO A 113 7.51 -18.78 0.89
CA PRO A 113 7.31 -19.36 2.21
C PRO A 113 5.95 -18.94 2.77
N GLY A 114 5.30 -19.89 3.45
CA GLY A 114 4.02 -19.67 4.10
C GLY A 114 4.10 -18.65 5.24
N PRO A 115 2.95 -18.33 5.85
CA PRO A 115 2.91 -17.45 7.02
C PRO A 115 3.74 -18.05 8.16
N CYS A 116 4.45 -17.18 8.87
CA CYS A 116 5.26 -17.57 10.01
C CYS A 116 4.49 -17.38 11.31
N HIS A 117 4.02 -18.49 11.86
CA HIS A 117 3.18 -18.49 13.06
C HIS A 117 3.95 -18.21 14.36
N HIS A 118 5.23 -18.57 14.41
CA HIS A 118 6.07 -18.42 15.62
C HIS A 118 7.34 -17.62 15.32
N PRO A 119 7.23 -16.29 15.18
CA PRO A 119 8.40 -15.46 14.91
C PRO A 119 9.32 -15.38 16.13
N LYS A 120 10.63 -15.48 15.89
CA LYS A 120 11.67 -15.21 16.87
C LYS A 120 11.73 -13.72 17.17
N SER A 121 11.84 -13.36 18.44
CA SER A 121 12.07 -11.97 18.86
C SER A 121 13.56 -11.77 19.12
N CYS A 122 14.22 -10.96 18.29
CA CYS A 122 15.65 -10.66 18.42
C CYS A 122 15.79 -9.34 19.16
N ASN A 123 16.52 -9.32 20.27
CA ASN A 123 16.85 -8.10 21.01
C ASN A 123 18.35 -7.86 20.94
N LEU A 124 18.75 -6.83 20.20
CA LEU A 124 20.14 -6.61 19.81
C LEU A 124 20.61 -5.22 20.23
N ASN A 125 21.89 -5.10 20.58
CA ASN A 125 22.51 -3.83 20.92
C ASN A 125 22.75 -2.98 19.67
N TYR A 126 22.42 -1.69 19.74
CA TYR A 126 22.65 -0.71 18.69
C TYR A 126 22.82 0.69 19.27
N LYS A 127 23.95 1.36 18.95
CA LYS A 127 24.28 2.73 19.38
C LYS A 127 24.03 3.01 20.88
N GLY A 128 24.50 2.11 21.74
CA GLY A 128 24.38 2.25 23.20
C GLY A 128 22.99 1.97 23.77
N GLY A 129 22.04 1.49 22.97
CA GLY A 129 20.72 1.04 23.42
C GLY A 129 20.33 -0.31 22.86
N SER A 130 19.19 -0.83 23.29
CA SER A 130 18.60 -2.06 22.77
C SER A 130 17.63 -1.74 21.63
N ARG A 131 17.59 -2.59 20.61
CA ARG A 131 16.60 -2.56 19.53
C ARG A 131 16.08 -3.98 19.30
N SER A 132 14.76 -4.10 19.21
CA SER A 132 14.11 -5.39 19.00
C SER A 132 13.34 -5.44 17.69
N PHE A 133 13.31 -6.61 17.08
CA PHE A 133 12.46 -6.91 15.93
C PHE A 133 12.07 -8.39 15.94
N LYS A 134 11.06 -8.72 15.13
CA LYS A 134 10.56 -10.09 14.97
C LYS A 134 10.93 -10.62 13.59
N THR A 135 11.41 -11.86 13.52
CA THR A 135 11.77 -12.52 12.27
C THR A 135 11.53 -14.03 12.35
N CYS A 136 11.40 -14.66 11.19
CA CYS A 136 11.26 -16.11 11.05
C CYS A 136 12.59 -16.77 10.68
N GLN A 137 13.58 -15.93 10.39
CA GLN A 137 14.97 -16.30 10.17
C GLN A 137 15.73 -16.37 11.51
N PRO A 138 16.95 -16.91 11.54
CA PRO A 138 17.86 -16.74 12.68
C PRO A 138 18.07 -15.26 13.02
N CYS A 139 18.31 -14.98 14.31
CA CYS A 139 18.66 -13.62 14.72
C CYS A 139 20.07 -13.27 14.22
N PRO A 140 20.28 -12.07 13.62
CA PRO A 140 21.61 -11.61 13.25
C PRO A 140 22.44 -11.32 14.50
N SER A 141 23.76 -11.28 14.34
CA SER A 141 24.72 -11.02 15.43
C SER A 141 24.69 -9.57 15.92
N VAL A 142 24.28 -8.64 15.05
CA VAL A 142 24.08 -7.22 15.36
C VAL A 142 22.81 -6.69 14.73
N PHE A 143 22.31 -5.56 15.23
CA PHE A 143 21.12 -4.92 14.67
C PHE A 143 21.36 -4.50 13.19
N PRO A 144 20.54 -4.96 12.23
CA PRO A 144 20.69 -4.60 10.82
C PRO A 144 20.58 -3.09 10.62
N TRP A 145 21.57 -2.50 9.97
CA TRP A 145 21.63 -1.06 9.68
C TRP A 145 22.35 -0.79 8.35
N THR A 146 22.36 0.47 7.92
CA THR A 146 23.07 0.91 6.72
C THR A 146 24.55 0.49 6.80
N GLY A 147 25.00 -0.31 5.83
CA GLY A 147 26.37 -0.82 5.75
C GLY A 147 26.67 -2.08 6.56
N ARG A 148 25.71 -2.62 7.33
CA ARG A 148 25.90 -3.89 8.06
C ARG A 148 24.57 -4.61 8.31
N THR A 149 24.37 -5.75 7.68
CA THR A 149 23.16 -6.58 7.82
C THR A 149 23.14 -7.40 9.12
N GLY A 150 24.32 -7.70 9.67
CA GLY A 150 24.46 -8.54 10.87
C GLY A 150 24.39 -10.04 10.62
N PHE A 151 24.40 -10.46 9.35
CA PHE A 151 24.65 -11.84 8.95
C PHE A 151 26.05 -11.92 8.34
N ASP A 152 26.81 -12.97 8.65
CA ASP A 152 28.10 -13.22 7.99
C ASP A 152 27.86 -13.55 6.51
N GLU A 153 28.82 -13.18 5.63
CA GLU A 153 28.74 -13.38 4.18
C GLU A 153 28.49 -14.85 3.78
N MET A 154 28.69 -15.81 4.69
CA MET A 154 28.42 -17.23 4.50
C MET A 154 26.92 -17.56 4.34
N TYR A 155 26.00 -16.62 4.63
CA TYR A 155 24.55 -16.76 4.41
C TYR A 155 24.02 -15.90 3.26
N ALA A 156 24.89 -15.25 2.48
CA ALA A 156 24.52 -14.66 1.21
C ALA A 156 24.39 -15.78 0.17
N VAL A 157 23.20 -16.40 0.11
CA VAL A 157 22.79 -17.27 -1.00
C VAL A 157 22.44 -16.40 -2.20
#